data_AF-A0A9J6GWJ7-F1
#
_entry.id   AF-A0A9J6GWJ7-F1
#
_cell.length_a   1.000
_cell.length_b   1.000
_cell.length_c   1.000
_cell.angle_alpha   90.00
_cell.angle_beta   90.00
_cell.angle_gamma   90.00
#
_symmetry.space_group_name_H-M   'P 1'
#
loop_
_entity.id
_entity.type
_entity.pdbx_description
1 polymer ?
#
loop_
_entity_poly.entity_id
_entity_poly.type
_entity_poly.pdbx_seq_one_letter_code
_entity_poly.pdbx_strand_id
1 'polypeptide(L)'
;MRTCENQGLFAYLGDPLGNRCLRLQARFMGDGDRTKPLRLQPNLYPTRYLSNRGARDPKARLWRRCGTHEETTFHILQKCTYIHSPRIVRHNFIEQVIIKKLKVIHPEAIITTEEVMTGHEGVRHRPEIVLDLHAKTNVVDVAIQCDNSVEAAEHANEEKRRK
;
A
#
# COMPACT_ATOMS: atom_id res chain seq x y z
N MET A 1 -30.43 -14.15 -0.76
CA MET A 1 -30.05 -12.72 -0.57
C MET A 1 -29.24 -12.65 0.72
N ARG A 2 -27.90 -12.56 0.65
CA ARG A 2 -27.09 -12.29 1.85
C ARG A 2 -27.02 -10.78 2.02
N THR A 3 -27.64 -10.28 3.07
CA THR A 3 -27.46 -8.91 3.54
C THR A 3 -26.01 -8.80 4.00
N CYS A 4 -25.17 -8.08 3.25
CA CYS A 4 -23.94 -7.53 3.84
C CYS A 4 -24.40 -6.42 4.79
N GLU A 5 -24.91 -6.81 5.96
CA GLU A 5 -25.04 -5.88 7.06
C GLU A 5 -23.64 -5.42 7.42
N ASN A 6 -23.53 -4.11 7.60
CA ASN A 6 -22.34 -3.37 8.02
C ASN A 6 -21.89 -3.75 9.45
N GLN A 7 -21.93 -5.04 9.80
CA GLN A 7 -21.45 -5.58 11.06
C GLN A 7 -19.93 -5.34 11.12
N GLY A 8 -19.50 -4.41 11.97
CA GLY A 8 -18.10 -4.00 12.10
C GLY A 8 -17.73 -2.67 11.43
N LEU A 9 -18.68 -1.90 10.87
CA LEU A 9 -18.40 -0.58 10.27
C LEU A 9 -17.68 0.38 11.23
N PHE A 10 -17.92 0.21 12.52
CA PHE A 10 -17.32 0.97 13.61
C PHE A 10 -16.38 0.14 14.49
N ALA A 11 -16.05 -1.10 14.11
CA ALA A 11 -15.05 -1.89 14.84
C ALA A 11 -13.68 -1.19 14.86
N TYR A 12 -13.41 -0.37 13.84
CA TYR A 12 -12.21 0.45 13.69
C TYR A 12 -12.37 1.87 14.24
N LEU A 13 -13.54 2.24 14.80
CA LEU A 13 -13.80 3.58 15.33
C LEU A 13 -13.07 3.74 16.66
N GLY A 14 -11.82 4.19 16.61
CA GLY A 14 -10.94 4.29 17.78
C GLY A 14 -9.64 3.51 17.63
N ASP A 15 -9.56 2.62 16.65
CA ASP A 15 -8.37 1.82 16.37
C ASP A 15 -7.19 2.72 15.93
N PRO A 16 -6.09 2.77 16.71
CA PRO A 16 -4.94 3.61 16.40
C PRO A 16 -4.20 3.18 15.13
N LEU A 17 -4.41 1.95 14.63
CA LEU A 17 -3.62 1.36 13.54
C LEU A 17 -4.13 1.73 12.14
N GLY A 18 -5.36 2.22 12.00
CA GLY A 18 -5.99 2.36 10.68
C GLY A 18 -5.91 3.74 10.00
N ASN A 19 -5.77 4.84 10.75
CA ASN A 19 -6.13 6.18 10.24
C ASN A 19 -5.48 7.37 10.94
N ARG A 20 -4.36 7.21 11.66
CA ARG A 20 -3.79 8.37 12.36
C ARG A 20 -3.36 9.46 11.35
N CYS A 21 -3.02 9.06 10.13
CA CYS A 21 -2.79 9.93 8.96
C CYS A 21 -4.00 10.83 8.57
N LEU A 22 -5.23 10.41 8.87
CA LEU A 22 -6.46 11.17 8.61
C LEU A 22 -6.87 12.05 9.79
N ARG A 23 -6.42 11.69 11.00
CA ARG A 23 -6.68 12.43 12.25
C ARG A 23 -5.70 13.57 12.46
N LEU A 24 -4.44 13.37 12.10
CA LEU A 24 -3.45 14.42 12.15
C LEU A 24 -3.80 15.43 11.06
N GLN A 25 -3.72 16.72 11.38
CA GLN A 25 -3.74 17.77 10.37
C GLN A 25 -2.49 17.60 9.49
N ALA A 26 -2.53 16.66 8.54
CA ALA A 26 -1.50 16.53 7.54
C ALA A 26 -1.51 17.85 6.79
N ARG A 27 -0.43 18.63 6.94
CA ARG A 27 -0.22 19.94 6.27
C ARG A 27 -0.44 19.87 4.74
N PHE A 28 -0.46 18.65 4.19
CA PHE A 28 -0.54 18.33 2.78
C PHE A 28 -1.91 17.83 2.30
N MET A 29 -2.93 17.73 3.18
CA MET A 29 -4.25 17.20 2.82
C MET A 29 -5.36 18.19 3.21
N GLY A 30 -6.06 18.73 2.21
CA GLY A 30 -7.22 19.59 2.43
C GLY A 30 -8.44 18.81 2.95
N ASP A 31 -9.42 19.51 3.51
CA ASP A 31 -10.59 18.86 4.15
C ASP A 31 -11.44 18.02 3.17
N GLY A 32 -11.55 18.45 1.91
CA GLY A 32 -12.18 17.66 0.86
C GLY A 32 -11.45 16.36 0.55
N ASP A 33 -10.12 16.35 0.68
CA ASP A 33 -9.30 15.17 0.47
C ASP A 33 -9.28 14.24 1.69
N ARG A 34 -9.52 14.74 2.90
CA ARG A 34 -9.74 13.92 4.11
C ARG A 34 -11.04 13.14 4.07
N THR A 35 -12.08 13.72 3.47
CA THR A 35 -13.41 13.09 3.43
C THR A 35 -13.43 11.81 2.58
N LYS A 36 -12.61 11.74 1.53
CA LYS A 36 -12.52 10.59 0.61
C LYS A 36 -12.02 9.30 1.30
N PRO A 37 -10.86 9.27 1.97
CA PRO A 37 -10.36 8.09 2.68
C PRO A 37 -11.25 7.70 3.86
N LEU A 38 -11.84 8.67 4.57
CA LEU A 38 -12.85 8.39 5.62
C LEU A 38 -14.06 7.63 5.07
N ARG A 39 -14.48 7.92 3.83
CA ARG A 39 -15.56 7.17 3.14
C ARG A 39 -15.09 5.83 2.57
N LEU A 40 -13.82 5.69 2.19
CA LEU A 40 -13.27 4.44 1.66
C LEU A 40 -13.29 3.31 2.71
N GLN A 41 -13.07 3.62 3.98
CA GLN A 41 -13.05 2.65 5.07
C GLN A 41 -14.35 1.85 5.24
N PRO A 42 -15.52 2.49 5.41
CA PRO A 42 -16.79 1.78 5.49
C PRO A 42 -17.31 1.32 4.12
N ASN A 43 -16.49 1.35 3.07
CA ASN A 43 -16.91 1.17 1.67
C ASN A 43 -18.06 2.11 1.24
N LEU A 44 -18.16 3.29 1.87
CA LEU A 44 -19.14 4.34 1.55
C LEU A 44 -18.64 5.31 0.48
N TYR A 45 -17.42 5.10 -0.03
CA TYR A 45 -16.91 5.92 -1.11
C TYR A 45 -17.82 5.74 -2.34
N PRO A 46 -18.37 6.83 -2.90
CA PRO A 46 -19.33 6.72 -3.99
C PRO A 46 -18.63 6.22 -5.24
N THR A 47 -18.76 4.92 -5.51
CA THR A 47 -18.24 4.30 -6.73
C THR A 47 -19.34 4.16 -7.77
N ARG A 48 -18.97 4.16 -9.06
CA ARG A 48 -19.94 3.87 -10.14
C ARG A 48 -20.65 2.53 -9.98
N TYR A 49 -20.00 1.52 -9.39
CA TYR A 49 -20.68 0.26 -9.07
C TYR A 49 -21.90 0.48 -8.17
N LEU A 50 -21.76 1.26 -7.10
CA LEU A 50 -22.84 1.57 -6.17
C LEU A 50 -23.88 2.52 -6.80
N SER A 51 -23.42 3.60 -7.46
CA SER A 51 -24.31 4.60 -8.04
C SER A 51 -25.11 4.10 -9.24
N ASN A 52 -24.55 3.16 -10.03
CA ASN A 52 -25.16 2.65 -11.26
C ASN A 52 -25.59 1.19 -11.13
N ARG A 53 -25.95 0.75 -9.92
CA ARG A 53 -26.38 -0.63 -9.65
C ARG A 53 -27.57 -1.06 -10.52
N GLY A 54 -28.51 -0.15 -10.76
CA GLY A 54 -29.70 -0.38 -11.61
C GLY A 54 -29.53 0.02 -13.08
N ALA A 55 -28.33 0.43 -13.51
CA ALA A 55 -28.13 0.86 -14.89
C ALA A 55 -28.27 -0.31 -15.87
N ARG A 56 -29.04 -0.09 -16.95
CA ARG A 56 -29.24 -1.07 -18.04
C ARG A 56 -27.95 -1.33 -18.81
N ASP A 57 -27.12 -0.30 -19.00
CA ASP A 57 -25.80 -0.43 -19.63
C ASP A 57 -24.76 -0.88 -18.59
N PRO A 58 -24.14 -2.07 -18.74
CA PRO A 58 -23.07 -2.53 -17.86
C PRO A 58 -21.85 -1.60 -17.87
N LYS A 59 -21.59 -0.89 -18.96
CA LYS A 59 -20.47 0.06 -19.06
C LYS A 59 -20.60 1.23 -18.10
N ALA A 60 -21.82 1.56 -17.67
CA ALA A 60 -22.06 2.61 -16.68
C ALA A 60 -21.39 2.30 -15.32
N ARG A 61 -21.10 1.04 -15.01
CA ARG A 61 -20.41 0.61 -13.78
C ARG A 61 -18.90 0.57 -13.90
N LEU A 62 -18.33 0.67 -15.10
CA LEU A 62 -16.89 0.57 -15.33
C LEU A 62 -16.14 1.77 -14.77
N TRP A 63 -14.94 1.50 -14.25
CA TRP A 63 -14.05 2.52 -13.74
C TRP A 63 -13.59 3.46 -14.85
N ARG A 64 -13.70 4.77 -14.60
CA ARG A 64 -13.43 5.83 -15.58
C ARG A 64 -12.04 5.82 -16.20
N ARG A 65 -11.04 5.31 -15.47
CA ARG A 65 -9.63 5.42 -15.89
C ARG A 65 -9.14 4.16 -16.60
N CYS A 66 -9.36 2.95 -16.06
CA CYS A 66 -8.97 1.72 -16.78
C CYS A 66 -10.00 1.28 -17.82
N GLY A 67 -11.29 1.52 -17.58
CA GLY A 67 -12.38 1.02 -18.43
C GLY A 67 -12.52 -0.51 -18.50
N THR A 68 -11.71 -1.30 -17.79
CA THR A 68 -11.68 -2.77 -17.89
C THR A 68 -12.46 -3.50 -16.82
N HIS A 69 -12.65 -2.89 -15.64
CA HIS A 69 -13.36 -3.50 -14.52
C HIS A 69 -14.38 -2.54 -13.91
N GLU A 70 -15.34 -3.10 -13.20
CA GLU A 70 -16.30 -2.31 -12.42
C GLU A 70 -15.58 -1.44 -11.38
N GLU A 71 -16.06 -0.22 -11.21
CA GLU A 71 -15.55 0.74 -10.25
C GLU A 71 -15.93 0.30 -8.84
N THR A 72 -15.09 -0.51 -8.23
CA THR A 72 -15.20 -0.90 -6.81
C THR A 72 -14.01 -0.36 -6.04
N THR A 73 -14.16 -0.15 -4.73
CA THR A 73 -13.06 0.25 -3.85
C THR A 73 -11.90 -0.74 -3.95
N PHE A 74 -12.20 -2.04 -3.98
CA PHE A 74 -11.21 -3.09 -4.18
C PHE A 74 -10.46 -2.95 -5.51
N HIS A 75 -11.18 -2.74 -6.61
CA HIS A 75 -10.53 -2.54 -7.90
C HIS A 75 -9.61 -1.31 -7.86
N ILE A 76 -10.14 -0.14 -7.46
CA ILE A 76 -9.38 1.12 -7.44
C ILE A 76 -8.13 1.02 -6.56
N LEU A 77 -8.25 0.43 -5.36
CA LEU A 77 -7.15 0.43 -4.39
C LEU A 77 -6.15 -0.71 -4.58
N GLN A 78 -6.57 -1.88 -5.08
CA GLN A 78 -5.75 -3.10 -5.04
C GLN A 78 -5.42 -3.67 -6.42
N LYS A 79 -6.32 -3.57 -7.40
CA LYS A 79 -6.18 -4.28 -8.70
C LYS A 79 -5.94 -3.36 -9.89
N CYS A 80 -6.29 -2.10 -9.73
CA CYS A 80 -6.18 -1.11 -10.76
C CYS A 80 -4.72 -0.82 -11.10
N THR A 81 -4.31 -1.10 -12.34
CA THR A 81 -2.97 -0.80 -12.84
C THR A 81 -2.66 0.71 -12.84
N TYR A 82 -3.61 1.55 -13.25
CA TYR A 82 -3.42 3.01 -13.28
C TYR A 82 -3.15 3.61 -11.89
N ILE A 83 -3.66 3.02 -10.81
CA ILE A 83 -3.34 3.43 -9.43
C ILE A 83 -2.12 2.68 -8.88
N HIS A 84 -1.96 1.41 -9.22
CA HIS A 84 -0.87 0.57 -8.74
C HIS A 84 0.48 0.99 -9.32
N SER A 85 0.56 1.32 -10.61
CA SER A 85 1.82 1.71 -11.26
C SER A 85 2.48 2.93 -10.60
N PRO A 86 1.78 4.05 -10.31
CA PRO A 86 2.37 5.15 -9.55
C PRO A 86 2.85 4.78 -8.15
N ARG A 87 2.19 3.83 -7.48
CA ARG A 87 2.63 3.34 -6.16
C ARG A 87 3.93 2.55 -6.26
N ILE A 88 4.06 1.68 -7.26
CA ILE A 88 5.32 0.99 -7.57
C ILE A 88 6.40 2.03 -7.88
N VAL A 89 6.14 2.99 -8.76
CA VAL A 89 7.13 4.05 -9.09
C VAL A 89 7.61 4.80 -7.85
N ARG A 90 6.70 5.14 -6.93
CA ARG A 90 7.05 5.80 -5.67
C ARG A 90 7.90 4.89 -4.76
N HIS A 91 7.54 3.61 -4.67
CA HIS A 91 8.27 2.61 -3.88
C HIS A 91 9.68 2.41 -4.42
N ASN A 92 9.81 2.12 -5.71
CA ASN A 92 11.09 1.98 -6.40
C ASN A 92 11.95 3.26 -6.29
N PHE A 93 11.33 4.45 -6.33
CA PHE A 93 12.08 5.70 -6.14
C PHE A 93 12.75 5.76 -4.75
N ILE A 94 12.04 5.36 -3.69
CA ILE A 94 12.61 5.35 -2.34
C ILE A 94 13.70 4.29 -2.21
N GLU A 95 13.51 3.09 -2.76
CA GLU A 95 14.56 2.06 -2.83
C GLU A 95 15.83 2.62 -3.49
N GLN A 96 15.69 3.29 -4.64
CA GLN A 96 16.82 3.87 -5.37
C GLN A 96 17.54 4.97 -4.56
N VAL A 97 16.81 5.75 -3.77
CA VAL A 97 17.42 6.73 -2.85
C VAL A 97 18.22 6.02 -1.75
N ILE A 98 17.70 4.93 -1.19
CA ILE A 98 18.39 4.13 -0.16
C ILE A 98 19.67 3.52 -0.74
N ILE A 99 19.58 2.88 -1.90
CA ILE A 99 20.71 2.26 -2.59
C ILE A 99 21.82 3.29 -2.87
N LYS A 100 21.45 4.48 -3.38
CA LYS A 100 22.43 5.55 -3.63
C LYS A 100 23.15 5.95 -2.34
N LYS A 101 22.44 6.06 -1.22
CA LYS A 101 23.05 6.36 0.08
C LYS A 101 23.96 5.24 0.56
N LEU A 102 23.52 3.98 0.46
CA LEU A 102 24.32 2.83 0.86
C LEU A 102 25.63 2.74 0.07
N LYS A 103 25.61 2.99 -1.24
CA LYS A 103 26.83 3.02 -2.07
C LYS A 103 27.83 4.11 -1.69
N VAL A 104 27.35 5.24 -1.14
CA VAL A 104 28.21 6.33 -0.68
C VAL A 104 28.83 6.00 0.68
N ILE A 105 28.06 5.37 1.57
CA ILE A 105 28.50 5.05 2.94
C ILE A 105 29.39 3.80 2.96
N HIS A 106 29.06 2.80 2.13
CA HIS A 106 29.72 1.50 2.04
C HIS A 106 30.07 1.19 0.57
N PRO A 107 31.10 1.87 0.01
CA PRO A 107 31.50 1.67 -1.39
C PRO A 107 31.97 0.24 -1.70
N GLU A 108 32.41 -0.50 -0.69
CA GLU A 108 32.84 -1.91 -0.76
C GLU A 108 31.69 -2.91 -0.72
N ALA A 109 30.47 -2.49 -0.39
CA ALA A 109 29.35 -3.39 -0.22
C ALA A 109 28.78 -3.86 -1.57
N ILE A 110 28.43 -5.14 -1.66
CA ILE A 110 27.71 -5.68 -2.79
C ILE A 110 26.22 -5.48 -2.53
N ILE A 111 25.53 -4.78 -3.43
CA ILE A 111 24.10 -4.50 -3.32
C ILE A 111 23.37 -5.19 -4.47
N THR A 112 22.44 -6.08 -4.14
CA THR A 112 21.52 -6.69 -5.10
C THR A 112 20.08 -6.26 -4.80
N THR A 113 19.24 -6.22 -5.85
CA THR A 113 17.85 -5.76 -5.77
C THR A 113 16.95 -6.70 -6.54
N GLU A 114 15.74 -6.93 -6.04
CA GLU A 114 14.71 -7.72 -6.70
C GLU A 114 15.10 -9.16 -7.08
N GLU A 115 16.19 -9.69 -6.55
CA GLU A 115 16.70 -11.03 -6.85
C GLU A 115 15.91 -12.09 -6.06
N VAL A 116 15.53 -13.18 -6.73
CA VAL A 116 14.82 -14.28 -6.07
C VAL A 116 15.83 -15.18 -5.39
N MET A 117 15.79 -15.21 -4.07
CA MET A 117 16.63 -16.07 -3.24
C MET A 117 15.83 -17.29 -2.79
N THR A 118 16.45 -18.46 -2.80
CA THR A 118 15.82 -19.70 -2.31
C THR A 118 16.41 -20.02 -0.94
N GLY A 119 15.57 -20.01 0.09
CA GLY A 119 15.93 -20.39 1.44
C GLY A 119 16.16 -21.90 1.60
N HIS A 120 16.67 -22.30 2.76
CA HIS A 120 17.01 -23.70 3.05
C HIS A 120 15.83 -24.68 2.95
N GLU A 121 14.60 -24.22 3.14
CA GLU A 121 13.38 -25.03 3.04
C GLU A 121 12.78 -25.05 1.61
N GLY A 122 13.50 -24.51 0.62
CA GLY A 122 13.00 -24.37 -0.75
C GLY A 122 12.01 -23.21 -0.93
N VAL A 123 11.76 -22.41 0.13
CA VAL A 123 10.93 -21.21 0.07
C VAL A 123 11.65 -20.13 -0.72
N ARG A 124 10.95 -19.55 -1.71
CA ARG A 124 11.46 -18.45 -2.52
C ARG A 124 11.10 -17.12 -1.88
N HIS A 125 12.11 -16.33 -1.58
CA HIS A 125 11.98 -14.96 -1.11
C HIS A 125 12.46 -14.01 -2.21
N ARG A 126 11.82 -12.87 -2.34
CA ARG A 126 12.26 -11.80 -3.23
C ARG A 126 12.43 -10.53 -2.40
N PRO A 127 13.55 -10.39 -1.68
CA PRO A 127 13.84 -9.18 -0.93
C PRO A 127 13.97 -7.97 -1.86
N GLU A 128 13.62 -6.80 -1.34
CA GLU A 128 13.68 -5.53 -2.08
C GLU A 128 15.14 -5.11 -2.29
N ILE A 129 15.94 -5.11 -1.21
CA ILE A 129 17.37 -4.79 -1.24
C ILE A 129 18.13 -5.80 -0.38
N VAL A 130 19.25 -6.32 -0.88
CA VAL A 130 20.21 -7.15 -0.14
C VAL A 130 21.56 -6.46 -0.17
N LEU A 131 22.19 -6.33 1.00
CA LEU A 131 23.47 -5.67 1.22
C LEU A 131 24.45 -6.64 1.88
N ASP A 132 25.48 -7.04 1.14
CA ASP A 132 26.58 -7.85 1.64
C ASP A 132 27.76 -6.97 2.03
N LEU A 133 28.09 -6.96 3.32
CA LEU A 133 29.16 -6.16 3.91
C LEU A 133 29.90 -6.94 4.99
N HIS A 134 31.22 -7.08 4.86
CA HIS A 134 32.11 -7.70 5.86
C HIS A 134 31.60 -9.04 6.44
N ALA A 135 31.27 -9.98 5.56
CA ALA A 135 30.72 -11.30 5.91
C ALA A 135 29.35 -11.25 6.64
N LYS A 136 28.62 -10.14 6.53
CA LYS A 136 27.23 -10.01 6.96
C LYS A 136 26.34 -9.65 5.77
N THR A 137 25.28 -10.40 5.61
CA THR A 137 24.21 -10.11 4.66
C THR A 137 23.07 -9.43 5.40
N ASN A 138 22.68 -8.23 4.94
CA ASN A 138 21.55 -7.49 5.47
C ASN A 138 20.46 -7.44 4.42
N VAL A 139 19.26 -7.89 4.80
CA VAL A 139 18.07 -7.79 3.95
C VAL A 139 17.28 -6.56 4.38
N VAL A 140 16.96 -5.70 3.43
CA VAL A 140 16.23 -4.45 3.66
C VAL A 140 14.95 -4.47 2.84
N ASP A 141 13.83 -4.42 3.55
CA ASP A 141 12.49 -4.26 3.00
C ASP A 141 11.99 -2.82 3.22
N VAL A 142 11.62 -2.14 2.16
CA VAL A 142 11.08 -0.78 2.16
C VAL A 142 9.55 -0.84 2.25
N ALA A 143 9.02 -0.24 3.31
CA ALA A 143 7.59 0.00 3.46
C ALA A 143 7.30 1.50 3.39
N ILE A 144 6.42 1.91 2.47
CA ILE A 144 5.91 3.29 2.43
C ILE A 144 4.56 3.32 3.11
N GLN A 145 4.54 3.95 4.28
CA GLN A 145 3.29 4.18 4.99
C GLN A 145 2.60 5.47 4.57
N CYS A 146 1.27 5.43 4.63
CA CYS A 146 0.48 6.65 4.53
C CYS A 146 0.47 7.42 5.86
N ASP A 147 0.65 6.70 6.97
CA ASP A 147 0.76 7.26 8.31
C ASP A 147 2.16 7.77 8.62
N ASN A 148 2.24 8.88 9.34
CA ASN A 148 3.48 9.53 9.73
C ASN A 148 3.79 9.36 11.22
N SER A 149 3.04 8.52 11.92
CA SER A 149 3.28 8.18 13.31
C SER A 149 4.33 7.08 13.48
N VAL A 150 5.07 7.16 14.57
CA VAL A 150 6.13 6.20 14.91
C VAL A 150 5.51 4.82 15.16
N GLU A 151 4.37 4.77 15.84
CA GLU A 151 3.71 3.51 16.18
C GLU A 151 3.22 2.76 14.93
N ALA A 152 2.74 3.49 13.91
CA ALA A 152 2.38 2.88 12.63
C ALA A 152 3.62 2.29 11.95
N ALA A 153 4.75 3.00 11.97
CA ALA A 153 5.99 2.53 11.37
C ALA A 153 6.54 1.29 12.09
N GLU A 154 6.47 1.26 13.42
CA GLU A 154 6.84 0.11 14.24
C GLU A 154 5.96 -1.11 13.95
N HIS A 155 4.64 -0.92 13.81
CA HIS A 155 3.73 -2.01 13.48
C HIS A 155 4.03 -2.62 12.10
N ALA A 156 4.25 -1.79 11.07
CA ALA A 156 4.61 -2.34 9.75
C ALA A 156 5.99 -2.99 9.74
N ASN A 157 6.92 -2.49 10.54
CA ASN A 157 8.22 -3.15 10.72
C ASN A 157 8.03 -4.55 11.31
N GLU A 158 7.21 -4.69 12.36
CA GLU A 158 6.88 -5.99 12.96
C GLU A 158 6.21 -6.93 11.96
N GLU A 159 5.24 -6.44 11.16
CA GLU A 159 4.62 -7.25 10.10
C GLU A 159 5.61 -7.71 9.03
N LYS A 160 6.57 -6.87 8.63
CA LYS A 160 7.61 -7.22 7.67
C LYS A 160 8.58 -8.25 8.24
N ARG A 161 8.94 -8.16 9.53
CA ARG A 161 9.84 -9.13 10.19
C ARG A 161 9.25 -10.53 10.35
N ARG A 162 7.92 -10.66 10.31
CA ARG A 162 7.22 -11.96 10.38
C ARG A 162 7.12 -12.69 9.05
N LYS A 163 7.41 -12.00 7.94
CA LYS A 163 7.40 -12.57 6.58
C LYS A 163 8.75 -13.18 6.25
#